data_AF-A0A951KCH2-F1
#
_entry.id   AF-A0A951KCH2-F1
#
_cell.length_a   1.000
_cell.length_b   1.000
_cell.length_c   1.000
_cell.angle_alpha   90.00
_cell.angle_beta   90.00
_cell.angle_gamma   90.00
#
_symmetry.space_group_name_H-M   'P 1'
#
loop_
_entity.id
_entity.type
_entity.pdbx_description
1 polymer ?
#
loop_
_entity_poly.entity_id
_entity_poly.type
_entity_poly.pdbx_seq_one_letter_code
_entity_poly.pdbx_strand_id
1 'polypeptide(L)'
;MGKTDSNNRNTVVRALNDLGLAAWFGGSLMGAIGLNGAAAQVDKPGERAKVANAGWASWTPANLAAIGAYVVGSLALTGANRGRLTGQQGVGKVALAKTVLTAGALAATAYSRVLGQTVMDAGTPEVAGATEPTDGTPSEVAGAQRKLK
;
A
#
# COMPACT_ATOMS: atom_id res chain seq x y z
N MET A 1 12.51 37.38 -7.99
CA MET A 1 11.67 36.41 -7.26
C MET A 1 11.72 35.07 -8.00
N GLY A 2 12.70 34.18 -7.75
CA GLY A 2 12.83 33.00 -8.64
C GLY A 2 13.77 31.86 -8.24
N LYS A 3 14.70 32.04 -7.29
CA LYS A 3 15.60 30.95 -6.84
C LYS A 3 15.06 30.20 -5.62
N THR A 4 14.41 30.91 -4.70
CA THR A 4 13.81 30.36 -3.47
C THR A 4 12.57 29.52 -3.74
N ASP A 5 11.71 29.93 -4.67
CA ASP A 5 10.46 29.21 -4.98
C ASP A 5 10.72 27.86 -5.67
N SER A 6 11.76 27.78 -6.50
CA SER A 6 12.17 26.53 -7.17
C SER A 6 12.78 25.53 -6.17
N ASN A 7 13.63 26.01 -5.26
CA ASN A 7 14.24 25.15 -4.22
C ASN A 7 13.19 24.60 -3.26
N ASN A 8 12.29 25.44 -2.75
CA ASN A 8 11.22 25.01 -1.84
C ASN A 8 10.26 24.02 -2.52
N ARG A 9 9.91 24.26 -3.79
CA ARG A 9 9.06 23.34 -4.57
C ARG A 9 9.72 21.97 -4.77
N ASN A 10 11.04 21.94 -5.00
CA ASN A 10 11.79 20.70 -5.14
C ASN A 10 11.86 19.93 -3.81
N THR A 11 11.99 20.63 -2.68
CA THR A 11 11.93 20.04 -1.33
C THR A 11 10.56 19.43 -1.04
N VAL A 12 9.47 20.16 -1.31
CA VAL A 12 8.10 19.65 -1.09
C VAL A 12 7.83 18.42 -1.95
N VAL A 13 8.18 18.47 -3.24
CA VAL A 13 8.00 17.36 -4.17
C VAL A 13 8.80 16.12 -3.74
N ARG A 14 10.03 16.32 -3.24
CA ARG A 14 10.84 15.23 -2.68
C ARG A 14 10.22 14.66 -1.41
N ALA A 15 9.73 15.52 -0.51
CA ALA A 15 9.05 15.08 0.71
C ALA A 15 7.80 14.25 0.38
N LEU A 16 6.98 14.69 -0.58
CA LEU A 16 5.81 13.92 -1.05
C LEU A 16 6.21 12.54 -1.58
N ASN A 17 7.28 12.47 -2.39
CA ASN A 17 7.80 11.21 -2.90
C ASN A 17 8.27 10.29 -1.76
N ASP A 18 9.15 10.78 -0.89
CA ASP A 18 9.85 9.95 0.08
C ASP A 18 8.93 9.54 1.24
N LEU A 19 8.14 10.47 1.78
CA LEU A 19 7.19 10.19 2.85
C LEU A 19 6.00 9.37 2.35
N GLY A 20 5.51 9.64 1.15
CA GLY A 20 4.44 8.85 0.54
C GLY A 20 4.86 7.39 0.35
N LEU A 21 6.07 7.16 -0.17
CA LEU A 21 6.60 5.80 -0.35
C LEU A 21 6.84 5.10 0.98
N ALA A 22 7.43 5.80 1.95
CA ALA A 22 7.70 5.26 3.28
C ALA A 22 6.41 4.89 4.02
N ALA A 23 5.40 5.75 3.99
CA ALA A 23 4.11 5.49 4.63
C ALA A 23 3.35 4.35 3.95
N TRP A 24 3.33 4.30 2.60
CA TRP A 24 2.70 3.20 1.86
C TRP A 24 3.37 1.86 2.18
N PHE A 25 4.68 1.75 1.98
CA PHE A 25 5.41 0.51 2.25
C PHE A 25 5.36 0.12 3.73
N GLY A 26 5.68 1.06 4.62
CA GLY A 26 5.75 0.81 6.06
C GLY A 26 4.38 0.46 6.65
N GLY A 27 3.31 1.14 6.22
CA GLY A 27 1.96 0.84 6.66
C GLY A 27 1.47 -0.53 6.19
N SER A 28 1.76 -0.90 4.95
CA SER A 28 1.47 -2.25 4.45
C SER A 28 2.24 -3.33 5.22
N LEU A 29 3.52 -3.11 5.51
CA LEU A 29 4.35 -4.05 6.26
C LEU A 29 3.88 -4.19 7.72
N MET A 30 3.62 -3.07 8.41
CA MET A 30 3.07 -3.08 9.76
C MET A 30 1.70 -3.78 9.78
N GLY A 31 0.83 -3.46 8.83
CA GLY A 31 -0.47 -4.10 8.70
C GLY A 31 -0.37 -5.61 8.56
N ALA A 32 0.49 -6.09 7.65
CA ALA A 32 0.65 -7.51 7.38
C ALA A 32 1.27 -8.28 8.55
N ILE A 33 2.23 -7.68 9.26
CA ILE A 33 2.98 -8.36 10.33
C ILE A 33 2.40 -8.03 11.71
N GLY A 34 2.40 -6.75 12.07
CA GLY A 34 2.03 -6.28 13.40
C GLY A 34 0.52 -6.33 13.65
N LEU A 35 -0.29 -5.73 12.78
CA LEU A 35 -1.75 -5.71 12.95
C LEU A 35 -2.35 -7.12 12.84
N ASN A 36 -2.05 -7.85 11.76
CA ASN A 36 -2.58 -9.20 11.59
C ASN A 36 -2.05 -10.16 12.67
N GLY A 37 -0.77 -10.04 13.04
CA GLY A 37 -0.18 -10.84 14.12
C GLY A 37 -0.79 -10.56 15.49
N ALA A 38 -1.09 -9.29 15.80
CA ALA A 38 -1.79 -8.92 17.03
C ALA A 38 -3.25 -9.41 17.01
N ALA A 39 -3.95 -9.29 15.88
CA ALA A 39 -5.32 -9.79 15.74
C ALA A 39 -5.41 -11.32 15.94
N ALA A 40 -4.36 -12.07 15.57
CA ALA A 40 -4.31 -13.52 15.78
C ALA A 40 -4.25 -13.94 17.27
N GLN A 41 -3.91 -13.03 18.19
CA GLN A 41 -3.89 -13.30 19.64
C GLN A 41 -5.27 -13.18 20.29
N VAL A 42 -6.30 -12.73 19.57
CA VAL A 42 -7.66 -12.62 20.11
C VAL A 42 -8.29 -14.00 20.21
N ASP A 43 -8.85 -14.38 21.35
CA ASP A 43 -9.32 -15.76 21.57
C ASP A 43 -10.43 -16.19 20.59
N LYS A 44 -11.47 -15.37 20.41
CA LYS A 44 -12.63 -15.74 19.59
C LYS A 44 -12.38 -15.52 18.08
N PRO A 45 -12.53 -16.54 17.22
CA PRO A 45 -12.31 -16.44 15.77
C PRO A 45 -13.03 -15.28 15.08
N GLY A 46 -14.32 -15.06 15.39
CA GLY A 46 -15.08 -13.94 14.81
C GLY A 46 -14.59 -12.56 15.28
N GLU A 47 -14.02 -12.46 16.49
CA GLU A 47 -13.44 -11.21 17.01
C GLU A 47 -12.06 -10.94 16.37
N ARG A 48 -11.28 -11.98 16.02
CA ARG A 48 -10.01 -11.84 15.27
C ARG A 48 -10.22 -11.12 13.94
N ALA A 49 -11.15 -11.60 13.11
CA ALA A 49 -11.51 -10.97 11.84
C ALA A 49 -11.94 -9.51 12.05
N LYS A 50 -12.78 -9.26 13.05
CA LYS A 50 -13.29 -7.91 13.34
C LYS A 50 -12.17 -6.93 13.68
N VAL A 51 -11.21 -7.32 14.51
CA VAL A 51 -10.06 -6.48 14.89
C VAL A 51 -9.16 -6.20 13.69
N ALA A 52 -8.81 -7.21 12.91
CA ALA A 52 -8.01 -7.04 11.71
C ALA A 52 -8.70 -6.12 10.69
N ASN A 53 -9.98 -6.38 10.40
CA ASN A 53 -10.79 -5.59 9.47
C ASN A 53 -10.92 -4.14 9.92
N ALA A 54 -11.17 -3.89 11.22
CA ALA A 54 -11.25 -2.54 11.76
C ALA A 54 -9.92 -1.78 11.63
N GLY A 55 -8.79 -2.45 11.88
CA GLY A 55 -7.46 -1.87 11.71
C GLY A 55 -7.17 -1.50 10.25
N TRP A 56 -7.44 -2.41 9.31
CA TRP A 56 -7.25 -2.14 7.88
C TRP A 56 -8.20 -1.08 7.33
N ALA A 57 -9.46 -1.07 7.76
CA ALA A 57 -10.43 -0.04 7.40
C ALA A 57 -9.96 1.34 7.87
N SER A 58 -9.43 1.43 9.09
CA SER A 58 -8.90 2.68 9.66
C SER A 58 -7.63 3.16 8.96
N TRP A 59 -6.75 2.24 8.55
CA TRP A 59 -5.50 2.58 7.86
C TRP A 59 -5.70 2.98 6.39
N THR A 60 -6.75 2.44 5.75
CA THR A 60 -7.01 2.60 4.32
C THR A 60 -6.94 4.06 3.81
N PRO A 61 -7.61 5.04 4.42
CA PRO A 61 -7.58 6.42 3.91
C PRO A 61 -6.17 7.02 3.94
N ALA A 62 -5.41 6.74 5.01
CA ALA A 62 -4.03 7.16 5.13
C ALA A 62 -3.14 6.50 4.07
N ASN A 63 -3.35 5.21 3.80
CA ASN A 63 -2.65 4.50 2.73
C ASN A 63 -2.92 5.11 1.34
N LEU A 64 -4.18 5.45 1.03
CA LEU A 64 -4.53 6.10 -0.23
C LEU A 64 -3.87 7.48 -0.36
N ALA A 65 -3.85 8.26 0.72
CA ALA A 65 -3.15 9.54 0.75
C ALA A 65 -1.63 9.37 0.53
N ALA A 66 -1.02 8.37 1.15
CA ALA A 66 0.40 8.05 0.99
C ALA A 66 0.75 7.67 -0.46
N ILE A 67 -0.05 6.80 -1.08
CA ILE A 67 0.09 6.43 -2.50
C ILE A 67 -0.05 7.66 -3.39
N GLY A 68 -1.07 8.51 -3.15
CA GLY A 68 -1.29 9.74 -3.90
C GLY A 68 -0.10 10.70 -3.80
N ALA A 69 0.41 10.92 -2.59
CA ALA A 69 1.59 11.75 -2.35
C ALA A 69 2.82 11.23 -3.11
N TYR A 70 3.06 9.91 -3.03
CA TYR A 70 4.18 9.29 -3.75
C TYR A 70 4.06 9.47 -5.27
N VAL A 71 2.87 9.23 -5.85
CA VAL A 71 2.65 9.36 -7.30
C VAL A 71 2.85 10.81 -7.76
N VAL A 72 2.27 11.77 -7.05
CA VAL A 72 2.44 13.20 -7.36
C VAL A 72 3.91 13.60 -7.27
N GLY A 73 4.59 13.22 -6.19
CA GLY A 73 6.02 13.48 -6.00
C GLY A 73 6.88 12.85 -7.11
N SER A 74 6.62 11.59 -7.46
CA SER A 74 7.35 10.86 -8.50
C SER A 74 7.19 11.50 -9.88
N LEU A 75 5.97 11.89 -10.26
CA LEU A 75 5.71 12.53 -11.56
C LEU A 75 6.36 13.90 -11.65
N ALA A 76 6.28 14.71 -10.59
CA ALA A 76 6.92 16.02 -10.53
C ALA A 76 8.47 15.91 -10.58
N LEU A 77 9.08 14.96 -9.86
CA LEU A 77 10.52 14.71 -9.94
C LEU A 77 10.97 14.23 -11.33
N THR A 78 10.15 13.39 -11.97
CA THR A 78 10.43 12.91 -13.33
C THR A 78 10.39 14.06 -14.34
N GLY A 79 9.39 14.94 -14.22
CA GLY A 79 9.29 16.17 -15.02
C GLY A 79 10.50 17.11 -14.83
N ALA A 80 10.88 17.35 -13.58
CA ALA A 80 12.03 18.20 -13.25
C ALA A 80 13.37 17.64 -13.75
N ASN A 81 13.48 16.32 -13.92
CA ASN A 81 14.71 15.64 -14.35
C ASN A 81 14.72 15.23 -15.83
N ARG A 82 13.81 15.74 -16.68
CA ARG A 82 13.72 15.37 -18.10
C ARG A 82 15.04 15.45 -18.86
N GLY A 83 15.83 16.51 -18.66
CA GLY A 83 17.13 16.65 -19.33
C GLY A 83 18.14 15.57 -18.95
N ARG A 84 18.08 15.05 -17.72
CA ARG A 84 18.94 13.94 -17.27
C ARG A 84 18.49 12.61 -17.85
N LEU A 85 17.18 12.42 -18.00
CA LEU A 85 16.60 11.21 -18.59
C LEU A 85 17.01 11.04 -20.06
N THR A 86 17.13 12.13 -20.81
CA THR A 86 17.52 12.11 -22.23
C THR A 86 19.02 12.22 -22.45
N GLY A 87 19.75 12.89 -21.54
CA GLY A 87 21.17 13.21 -21.74
C GLY A 87 22.18 12.33 -20.99
N GLN A 88 21.77 11.60 -19.94
CA GLN A 88 22.69 10.78 -19.13
C GLN A 88 22.53 9.30 -19.43
N GLN A 89 23.62 8.63 -19.82
CA GLN A 89 23.61 7.20 -20.07
C GLN A 89 23.16 6.42 -18.82
N GLY A 90 22.24 5.48 -19.02
CA GLY A 90 21.73 4.59 -17.96
C GLY A 90 20.57 5.14 -17.13
N VAL A 91 20.40 6.46 -17.00
CA VAL A 91 19.34 7.08 -16.17
C VAL A 91 17.94 6.71 -16.69
N GLY A 92 17.74 6.69 -18.01
CA GLY A 92 16.48 6.27 -18.62
C GLY A 92 16.10 4.81 -18.31
N LYS A 93 17.07 3.89 -18.29
CA LYS A 93 16.84 2.46 -17.97
C LYS A 93 16.39 2.27 -16.52
N VAL A 94 17.06 2.95 -15.60
CA VAL A 94 16.71 2.93 -14.16
C VAL A 94 15.32 3.53 -13.93
N ALA A 95 15.00 4.64 -14.61
CA ALA A 95 13.68 5.25 -14.52
C ALA A 95 12.57 4.32 -15.05
N LEU A 96 12.82 3.61 -16.15
CA LEU A 96 11.90 2.60 -16.67
C LEU A 96 11.70 1.46 -15.65
N ALA A 97 12.78 0.92 -15.09
CA ALA A 97 12.70 -0.13 -14.08
C ALA A 97 11.89 0.32 -12.85
N LYS A 98 12.15 1.52 -12.32
CA LYS A 98 11.37 2.10 -11.20
C LYS A 98 9.89 2.21 -11.57
N THR A 99 9.58 2.62 -12.79
CA THR A 99 8.20 2.79 -13.27
C THR A 99 7.47 1.44 -13.34
N VAL A 100 8.10 0.42 -13.93
CA VAL A 100 7.54 -0.94 -14.00
C VAL A 100 7.30 -1.51 -12.61
N LEU A 101 8.28 -1.40 -11.70
CA LEU A 101 8.14 -1.85 -10.32
C LEU A 101 7.01 -1.12 -9.59
N THR A 102 6.90 0.21 -9.78
CA THR A 102 5.84 1.02 -9.18
C THR A 102 4.47 0.59 -9.69
N ALA A 103 4.33 0.38 -11.00
CA ALA A 103 3.07 -0.08 -11.60
C ALA A 103 2.67 -1.46 -11.06
N GLY A 104 3.63 -2.39 -10.93
CA GLY A 104 3.40 -3.69 -10.31
C GLY A 104 2.95 -3.58 -8.85
N ALA A 105 3.58 -2.72 -8.05
CA ALA A 105 3.21 -2.49 -6.67
C ALA A 105 1.80 -1.88 -6.52
N LEU A 106 1.43 -0.93 -7.38
CA LEU A 106 0.08 -0.36 -7.42
C LEU A 106 -0.97 -1.41 -7.78
N ALA A 107 -0.69 -2.24 -8.79
CA ALA A 107 -1.57 -3.32 -9.20
C ALA A 107 -1.77 -4.35 -8.06
N ALA A 108 -0.68 -4.77 -7.40
CA ALA A 108 -0.75 -5.65 -6.23
C ALA A 108 -1.58 -5.01 -5.10
N THR A 109 -1.37 -3.73 -4.81
CA THR A 109 -2.13 -3.02 -3.76
C THR A 109 -3.62 -2.95 -4.09
N ALA A 110 -3.98 -2.64 -5.34
CA ALA A 110 -5.37 -2.65 -5.78
C ALA A 110 -6.00 -4.04 -5.67
N TYR A 111 -5.26 -5.08 -6.08
CA TYR A 111 -5.72 -6.47 -5.98
C TYR A 111 -5.95 -6.91 -4.54
N SER A 112 -4.97 -6.67 -3.65
CA SER A 112 -5.11 -6.94 -2.21
C SER A 112 -6.28 -6.18 -1.60
N ARG A 113 -6.56 -4.96 -2.07
CA ARG A 113 -7.70 -4.17 -1.61
C ARG A 113 -9.04 -4.80 -2.01
N VAL A 114 -9.18 -5.26 -3.25
CA VAL A 114 -10.40 -5.95 -3.71
C VAL A 114 -10.62 -7.22 -2.87
N LEU A 115 -9.59 -8.03 -2.68
CA LEU A 115 -9.68 -9.24 -1.85
C LEU A 115 -10.04 -8.92 -0.40
N GLY A 116 -9.41 -7.90 0.20
CA GLY A 116 -9.70 -7.46 1.55
C GLY A 116 -11.14 -6.96 1.70
N GLN A 117 -11.67 -6.25 0.70
CA GLN A 117 -13.07 -5.81 0.69
C GLN A 117 -14.03 -7.00 0.67
N THR A 118 -13.77 -8.03 -0.14
CA THR A 118 -14.56 -9.28 -0.12
C THR A 118 -14.58 -9.92 1.27
N VAL A 119 -13.45 -9.94 1.97
CA VAL A 119 -13.37 -10.47 3.35
C VAL A 119 -14.13 -9.59 4.35
N MET A 120 -14.08 -8.25 4.19
CA MET A 120 -14.81 -7.32 5.06
C MET A 120 -16.32 -7.35 4.83
N ASP A 121 -16.77 -7.42 3.58
CA ASP A 121 -18.19 -7.43 3.20
C ASP A 121 -18.90 -8.72 3.66
N ALA A 122 -18.15 -9.81 3.81
CA ALA A 122 -18.65 -11.06 4.40
C ALA A 122 -18.91 -10.97 5.92
N GLY A 123 -18.59 -9.84 6.58
CA GLY A 123 -18.89 -9.59 7.98
C GLY A 123 -17.88 -10.24 8.95
N THR A 124 -18.38 -11.01 9.92
CA THR A 124 -17.58 -11.77 10.90
C THR A 124 -17.69 -13.28 10.68
N PRO A 125 -17.22 -13.83 9.55
CA PRO A 125 -17.06 -15.26 9.43
C PRO A 125 -16.04 -15.76 10.47
N GLU A 126 -16.23 -16.96 10.98
CA GLU A 126 -15.24 -17.57 11.87
C GLU A 126 -13.94 -17.81 11.09
N VAL A 127 -12.87 -17.08 11.43
CA VAL A 127 -11.56 -17.18 10.77
C VAL A 127 -10.46 -17.43 11.80
N ALA A 128 -9.42 -18.18 11.41
CA ALA A 128 -8.30 -18.48 12.29
C ALA A 128 -7.37 -17.26 12.43
N GLY A 129 -7.30 -16.44 11.37
CA GLY A 129 -6.51 -15.21 11.29
C GLY A 129 -6.97 -14.33 10.13
N ALA A 130 -6.29 -13.20 9.91
CA ALA A 130 -6.64 -12.25 8.84
C ALA A 130 -6.49 -12.87 7.44
N THR A 131 -5.51 -13.76 7.27
CA THR A 131 -5.17 -14.45 6.01
C THR A 131 -5.40 -15.97 6.08
N GLU A 132 -5.93 -16.45 7.20
CA GLU A 132 -6.10 -17.88 7.50
C GLU A 132 -7.60 -18.21 7.72
N PRO A 133 -8.24 -18.92 6.76
CA PRO A 133 -9.62 -19.39 6.94
C PRO A 133 -9.72 -20.56 7.92
N THR A 134 -10.94 -20.81 8.42
CA THR A 134 -11.32 -22.06 9.12
C THR A 134 -12.19 -22.95 8.22
N ASP A 135 -12.51 -24.15 8.68
CA ASP A 135 -13.43 -25.08 7.98
C ASP A 135 -14.86 -24.51 7.86
N GLY A 136 -15.24 -23.56 8.71
CA GLY A 136 -16.54 -22.86 8.67
C GLY A 136 -16.55 -21.60 7.80
N THR A 137 -15.42 -21.16 7.26
CA THR A 137 -15.34 -19.97 6.41
C THR A 137 -15.95 -20.24 5.02
N PRO A 138 -16.87 -19.40 4.50
CA PRO A 138 -17.40 -19.55 3.14
C PRO A 138 -16.29 -19.61 2.09
N SER A 139 -16.45 -20.46 1.06
CA SER A 139 -15.39 -20.79 0.09
C SER A 139 -14.80 -19.58 -0.65
N GLU A 140 -15.63 -18.56 -0.94
CA GLU A 140 -15.20 -17.30 -1.55
C GLU A 140 -14.27 -16.49 -0.62
N VAL A 141 -14.64 -16.37 0.66
CA VAL A 141 -13.85 -15.68 1.69
C VAL A 141 -12.56 -16.43 1.96
N ALA A 142 -12.61 -17.76 2.05
CA ALA A 142 -11.43 -18.59 2.25
C ALA A 142 -10.44 -18.46 1.07
N GLY A 143 -10.95 -18.37 -0.16
CA GLY A 143 -10.14 -18.12 -1.34
C GLY A 143 -9.46 -16.74 -1.32
N ALA A 144 -10.18 -15.70 -0.87
CA ALA A 144 -9.64 -14.36 -0.75
C ALA A 144 -8.55 -14.25 0.33
N GLN A 145 -8.78 -14.82 1.51
CA GLN A 145 -7.81 -14.84 2.62
C GLN A 145 -6.49 -15.51 2.23
N ARG A 146 -6.54 -16.66 1.54
CA ARG A 146 -5.34 -17.39 1.10
C ARG A 146 -4.49 -16.59 0.10
N LYS A 147 -5.10 -15.71 -0.68
CA LYS A 147 -4.41 -14.86 -1.68
C LYS A 147 -3.85 -13.57 -1.09
N LEU A 148 -4.20 -13.25 0.15
CA LEU A 148 -3.69 -12.10 0.91
C LEU A 148 -2.43 -12.41 1.71
N LYS A 149 -2.00 -13.67 1.72
CA LYS A 149 -0.74 -14.12 2.32
C LYS A 149 0.45 -13.75 1.45
#